data_AF-A0A7S3V5M2-F1
#
_entry.id   AF-A0A7S3V5M2-F1
#
_cell.length_a   1.000
_cell.length_b   1.000
_cell.length_c   1.000
_cell.angle_alpha   90.00
_cell.angle_beta   90.00
_cell.angle_gamma   90.00
#
_symmetry.space_group_name_H-M   'P 1'
#
loop_
_entity.id
_entity.type
_entity.pdbx_description
1 polymer ?
#
loop_
_entity_poly.entity_id
_entity_poly.type
_entity_poly.pdbx_seq_one_letter_code
_entity_poly.pdbx_strand_id
1 'polypeptide(L)'
;MYSSLHVASPHMAKAIRTVLEPFHCQKKSRDVDQMLYKMYTPILWRSLSAANPFVRIHGSSILATTFPLRDPRAGKLHLKDIYNKSVMALMNLMNDDDPKVRVAGCDATIRILGAFWDVLSSKDIRSLLNEIVMRHTTDVASSAVRAYAVNGITLLMDAKSAHGVLRSIL
;
A
#
# COMPACT_ATOMS: atom_id res chain seq x y z
N MET A 1 -13.90 10.91 4.84
CA MET A 1 -13.05 9.86 4.21
C MET A 1 -13.15 9.85 2.68
N TYR A 2 -14.31 10.04 2.04
CA TYR A 2 -14.38 10.19 0.58
C TYR A 2 -13.44 11.28 0.02
N SER A 3 -13.45 12.47 0.63
CA SER A 3 -12.62 13.59 0.19
C SER A 3 -11.11 13.32 0.28
N SER A 4 -10.64 12.36 1.10
CA SER A 4 -9.21 12.03 1.13
C SER A 4 -8.73 11.31 -0.13
N LEU A 5 -9.65 10.79 -0.95
CA LEU A 5 -9.36 10.08 -2.19
C LEU A 5 -9.51 10.98 -3.43
N HIS A 6 -10.42 11.96 -3.39
CA HIS A 6 -10.82 12.77 -4.56
C HIS A 6 -10.35 14.23 -4.50
N VAL A 7 -9.55 14.58 -3.50
CA VAL A 7 -9.02 15.94 -3.35
C VAL A 7 -8.05 16.28 -4.49
N ALA A 8 -8.22 17.45 -5.09
CA ALA A 8 -7.34 17.95 -6.15
C ALA A 8 -6.11 18.71 -5.58
N SER A 9 -6.25 19.33 -4.41
CA SER A 9 -5.20 20.15 -3.79
C SER A 9 -4.31 19.33 -2.85
N PRO A 10 -2.97 19.34 -3.04
CA PRO A 10 -2.03 18.66 -2.14
C PRO A 10 -2.10 19.19 -0.70
N HIS A 11 -2.34 20.49 -0.51
CA HIS A 11 -2.46 21.10 0.81
C HIS A 11 -3.72 20.58 1.52
N MET A 12 -4.84 20.55 0.82
CA MET A 12 -6.10 20.00 1.35
C MET A 12 -5.98 18.50 1.63
N ALA A 13 -5.27 17.76 0.78
CA ALA A 13 -5.00 16.34 1.01
C ALA A 13 -4.23 16.11 2.32
N LYS A 14 -3.21 16.93 2.58
CA LYS A 14 -2.45 16.89 3.82
C LYS A 14 -3.32 17.24 5.02
N ALA A 15 -4.10 18.32 4.95
CA ALA A 15 -5.00 18.72 6.03
C ALA A 15 -6.01 17.62 6.39
N ILE A 16 -6.65 17.02 5.38
CA ILE A 16 -7.59 15.91 5.59
C ILE A 16 -6.89 14.71 6.24
N ARG A 17 -5.67 14.37 5.81
CA ARG A 17 -4.90 13.27 6.42
C ARG A 17 -4.57 13.55 7.87
N THR A 18 -4.14 14.76 8.22
CA THR A 18 -3.86 15.15 9.61
C THR A 18 -5.10 15.01 10.50
N VAL A 19 -6.29 15.36 10.01
CA VAL A 19 -7.54 15.18 10.76
C VAL A 19 -7.90 13.69 10.93
N LEU A 20 -7.57 12.85 9.96
CA LEU A 20 -7.91 11.42 9.99
C LEU A 20 -6.88 10.55 10.73
N GLU A 21 -5.64 11.03 10.87
CA GLU A 21 -4.50 10.31 11.45
C GLU A 21 -4.78 9.73 12.86
N PRO A 22 -5.42 10.45 13.80
CA PRO A 22 -5.74 9.88 15.11
C PRO A 22 -6.59 8.61 15.02
N PHE A 23 -7.50 8.52 14.06
CA PHE A 23 -8.31 7.32 13.85
C PHE A 23 -7.48 6.16 13.29
N HIS A 24 -6.56 6.44 12.36
CA HIS A 24 -5.66 5.43 11.82
C HIS A 24 -4.71 4.88 12.90
N CYS A 25 -4.17 5.74 13.75
CA CYS A 25 -3.32 5.33 14.88
C CYS A 25 -4.07 4.43 15.88
N GLN A 26 -5.37 4.65 16.05
CA GLN A 26 -6.22 3.88 16.96
C GLN A 26 -6.86 2.63 16.32
N LYS A 27 -6.44 2.22 15.11
CA LYS A 27 -6.98 1.04 14.41
C LYS A 27 -6.89 -0.27 15.21
N LYS A 28 -6.01 -0.37 16.22
CA LYS A 28 -5.95 -1.53 17.13
C LYS A 28 -7.24 -1.70 17.95
N SER A 29 -7.99 -0.63 18.19
CA SER A 29 -9.31 -0.69 18.80
C SER A 29 -10.31 -1.30 17.82
N ARG A 30 -11.05 -2.31 18.27
CA ARG A 30 -12.03 -3.04 17.45
C ARG A 30 -13.09 -2.12 16.85
N ASP A 31 -13.55 -1.12 17.60
CA ASP A 31 -14.61 -0.21 17.16
C ASP A 31 -14.08 0.79 16.13
N VAL A 32 -12.83 1.24 16.28
CA VAL A 32 -12.16 2.10 15.30
C VAL A 32 -11.86 1.32 14.02
N ASP A 33 -11.39 0.07 14.13
CA ASP A 33 -11.17 -0.80 12.97
C ASP A 33 -12.47 -1.03 12.19
N GLN A 34 -13.55 -1.32 12.91
CA GLN A 34 -14.88 -1.50 12.32
C GLN A 34 -15.36 -0.22 11.61
N MET A 35 -15.14 0.95 12.20
CA MET A 35 -15.49 2.24 11.61
C MET A 35 -14.69 2.48 10.32
N LEU A 36 -13.37 2.30 10.37
CA LEU A 36 -12.48 2.45 9.20
C LEU A 36 -12.89 1.49 8.08
N TYR A 37 -13.17 0.23 8.41
CA TYR A 37 -13.68 -0.76 7.48
C TYR A 37 -14.95 -0.29 6.77
N LYS A 38 -15.98 0.11 7.54
CA LYS A 38 -17.26 0.56 6.98
C LYS A 38 -17.11 1.77 6.06
N MET A 39 -16.22 2.70 6.40
CA MET A 39 -16.06 3.96 5.67
C MET A 39 -15.19 3.83 4.42
N TYR A 40 -14.11 3.05 4.47
CA TYR A 40 -13.18 2.91 3.35
C TYR A 40 -13.53 1.79 2.38
N THR A 41 -14.10 0.69 2.84
CA THR A 41 -14.42 -0.47 1.97
C THR A 41 -15.21 -0.11 0.71
N PRO A 42 -16.28 0.73 0.75
CA PRO A 42 -17.03 1.04 -0.45
C PRO A 42 -16.24 1.89 -1.46
N ILE A 43 -15.19 2.60 -1.05
CA ILE A 43 -14.53 3.60 -1.89
C ILE A 43 -13.10 3.21 -2.28
N LEU A 44 -12.34 2.60 -1.37
CA LEU A 44 -10.90 2.35 -1.55
C LEU A 44 -10.61 1.54 -2.81
N TRP A 45 -11.27 0.40 -2.97
CA TRP A 45 -11.01 -0.50 -4.10
C TRP A 45 -11.34 0.12 -5.45
N ARG A 46 -12.35 1.00 -5.50
CA ARG A 46 -12.70 1.73 -6.72
C ARG A 46 -11.68 2.84 -6.99
N SER A 47 -11.24 3.55 -5.94
CA SER A 47 -10.23 4.60 -6.05
C SER A 47 -8.88 4.07 -6.53
N LEU A 48 -8.50 2.86 -6.14
CA LEU A 48 -7.27 2.19 -6.60
C LEU A 48 -7.28 1.86 -8.10
N SER A 49 -8.45 1.81 -8.72
CA SER A 49 -8.64 1.56 -10.16
C SER A 49 -9.30 2.75 -10.88
N ALA A 50 -9.29 3.94 -10.28
CA ALA A 50 -9.90 5.12 -10.87
C ALA A 50 -9.10 5.61 -12.08
N ALA A 51 -9.78 6.25 -13.05
CA ALA A 51 -9.12 6.83 -14.23
C ALA A 51 -8.10 7.93 -13.86
N ASN A 52 -8.38 8.70 -12.79
CA ASN A 52 -7.51 9.78 -12.35
C ASN A 52 -6.30 9.23 -11.54
N PRO A 53 -5.05 9.48 -11.97
CA PRO A 53 -3.85 8.99 -11.28
C PRO A 53 -3.70 9.55 -9.86
N PHE A 54 -4.13 10.78 -9.58
CA PHE A 54 -4.10 11.33 -8.22
C PHE A 54 -5.01 10.56 -7.26
N VAL A 55 -6.17 10.10 -7.75
CA VAL A 55 -7.09 9.28 -6.95
C VAL A 55 -6.45 7.94 -6.62
N ARG A 56 -5.71 7.33 -7.57
CA ARG A 56 -4.95 6.09 -7.34
C ARG A 56 -3.80 6.29 -6.35
N ILE A 57 -3.06 7.39 -6.47
CA ILE A 57 -1.99 7.78 -5.51
C ILE A 57 -2.57 7.94 -4.11
N HIS A 58 -3.69 8.67 -3.96
CA HIS A 58 -4.34 8.81 -2.67
C HIS A 58 -4.86 7.47 -2.12
N GLY A 59 -5.44 6.63 -3.00
CA GLY A 59 -5.86 5.27 -2.68
C GLY A 59 -4.73 4.41 -2.13
N SER A 60 -3.54 4.44 -2.75
CA SER A 60 -2.37 3.67 -2.31
C SER A 60 -1.94 4.05 -0.88
N SER A 61 -1.94 5.34 -0.56
CA SER A 61 -1.59 5.86 0.75
C SER A 61 -2.60 5.40 1.81
N ILE A 62 -3.90 5.46 1.49
CA ILE A 62 -4.96 4.96 2.37
C ILE A 62 -4.83 3.45 2.56
N LEU A 63 -4.59 2.68 1.48
CA LEU A 63 -4.37 1.23 1.55
C LEU A 63 -3.25 0.91 2.55
N ALA A 64 -2.09 1.55 2.42
CA ALA A 64 -0.96 1.33 3.34
C ALA A 64 -1.28 1.70 4.80
N THR A 65 -2.02 2.79 5.04
CA THR A 65 -2.40 3.18 6.42
C THR A 65 -3.50 2.33 7.03
N THR A 66 -4.35 1.72 6.20
CA THR A 66 -5.52 0.97 6.67
C THR A 66 -5.33 -0.53 6.55
N PHE A 67 -4.17 -1.00 6.08
CA PHE A 67 -3.87 -2.41 5.91
C PHE A 67 -3.82 -3.15 7.27
N PRO A 68 -4.40 -4.36 7.38
CA PRO A 68 -5.43 -4.89 6.48
C PRO A 68 -6.77 -4.20 6.72
N LEU A 69 -7.43 -3.78 5.63
CA LEU A 69 -8.78 -3.22 5.69
C LEU A 69 -9.80 -4.36 5.72
N ARG A 70 -10.12 -4.84 6.92
CA ARG A 70 -10.96 -6.03 7.15
C ARG A 70 -12.12 -5.71 8.07
N ASP A 71 -13.18 -6.51 8.01
CA ASP A 71 -14.16 -6.54 9.09
C ASP A 71 -13.53 -7.23 10.31
N PRO A 72 -13.39 -6.56 11.47
CA PRO A 72 -12.80 -7.19 12.66
C PRO A 72 -13.68 -8.31 13.25
N ARG A 73 -14.95 -8.41 12.84
CA ARG A 73 -15.88 -9.47 13.25
C ARG A 73 -15.88 -10.66 12.28
N ALA A 74 -15.24 -10.52 11.13
CA ALA A 74 -15.18 -11.59 10.14
C ALA A 74 -14.08 -12.61 10.45
N GLY A 75 -14.27 -13.82 9.91
CA GLY A 75 -13.37 -14.95 10.11
C GLY A 75 -12.08 -14.92 9.25
N LYS A 76 -11.27 -15.96 9.41
CA LYS A 76 -9.97 -16.11 8.73
C LYS A 76 -10.06 -16.12 7.19
N LEU A 77 -11.15 -16.64 6.64
CA LEU A 77 -11.37 -16.67 5.18
C LEU A 77 -11.45 -15.25 4.61
N HIS A 78 -12.25 -14.38 5.24
CA HIS A 78 -12.35 -12.97 4.85
C HIS A 78 -10.99 -12.27 4.91
N LEU A 79 -10.21 -12.52 5.97
CA LEU A 79 -8.88 -11.93 6.09
C LEU A 79 -7.94 -12.36 4.96
N LYS A 80 -7.97 -13.65 4.58
CA LYS A 80 -7.20 -14.17 3.45
C LYS A 80 -7.61 -13.47 2.14
N ASP A 81 -8.91 -13.27 1.91
CA ASP A 81 -9.40 -12.58 0.71
C ASP A 81 -8.93 -11.11 0.68
N ILE A 82 -8.92 -10.43 1.83
CA ILE A 82 -8.40 -9.07 1.95
C ILE A 82 -6.90 -9.01 1.65
N TYR A 83 -6.10 -9.98 2.11
CA TYR A 83 -4.69 -10.05 1.76
C TYR A 83 -4.48 -10.24 0.26
N ASN A 84 -5.14 -11.23 -0.34
CA ASN A 84 -5.06 -11.47 -1.79
C ASN A 84 -5.45 -10.22 -2.60
N LYS A 85 -6.55 -9.56 -2.21
CA LYS A 85 -7.04 -8.35 -2.86
C LYS A 85 -6.06 -7.18 -2.73
N SER A 86 -5.42 -7.04 -1.57
CA SER A 86 -4.43 -5.99 -1.32
C SER A 86 -3.16 -6.24 -2.13
N VAL A 87 -2.67 -7.49 -2.19
CA VAL A 87 -1.50 -7.86 -3.00
C VAL A 87 -1.75 -7.58 -4.48
N MET A 88 -2.93 -7.96 -5.01
CA MET A 88 -3.32 -7.62 -6.38
C MET A 88 -3.36 -6.11 -6.61
N ALA A 89 -3.91 -5.34 -5.67
CA ALA A 89 -3.96 -3.88 -5.79
C ALA A 89 -2.56 -3.24 -5.78
N LEU A 90 -1.66 -3.70 -4.92
CA LEU A 90 -0.26 -3.25 -4.88
C LEU A 90 0.46 -3.55 -6.19
N MET A 91 0.28 -4.75 -6.73
CA MET A 91 0.83 -5.11 -8.04
C MET A 91 0.30 -4.21 -9.15
N ASN A 92 -1.01 -3.94 -9.18
CA ASN A 92 -1.59 -3.03 -10.18
C ASN A 92 -1.03 -1.61 -10.06
N LEU A 93 -0.87 -1.07 -8.85
CA LEU A 93 -0.28 0.24 -8.63
C LEU A 93 1.18 0.31 -9.08
N MET A 94 1.98 -0.71 -8.78
CA MET A 94 3.37 -0.81 -9.24
C MET A 94 3.44 -0.97 -10.77
N ASN A 95 2.41 -1.53 -11.39
CA ASN A 95 2.33 -1.71 -12.85
C ASN A 95 1.61 -0.60 -13.59
N ASP A 96 1.33 0.52 -12.92
CA ASP A 96 0.54 1.60 -13.49
C ASP A 96 1.27 2.34 -14.63
N ASP A 97 0.52 2.82 -15.61
CA ASP A 97 1.06 3.61 -16.72
C ASP A 97 1.68 4.93 -16.24
N ASP A 98 1.09 5.57 -15.22
CA ASP A 98 1.59 6.82 -14.66
C ASP A 98 2.75 6.54 -13.67
N PRO A 99 3.98 7.04 -13.94
CA PRO A 99 5.12 6.78 -13.07
C PRO A 99 4.95 7.28 -11.63
N LYS A 100 4.14 8.32 -11.39
CA LYS A 100 3.86 8.82 -10.03
C LYS A 100 2.97 7.84 -9.26
N VAL A 101 2.08 7.13 -9.96
CA VAL A 101 1.30 6.05 -9.35
C VAL A 101 2.20 4.87 -9.02
N ARG A 102 3.15 4.52 -9.90
CA ARG A 102 4.16 3.47 -9.61
C ARG A 102 4.99 3.79 -8.38
N VAL A 103 5.48 5.03 -8.25
CA VAL A 103 6.16 5.50 -7.02
C VAL A 103 5.28 5.29 -5.79
N ALA A 104 4.01 5.68 -5.85
CA ALA A 104 3.09 5.55 -4.73
C ALA A 104 2.76 4.08 -4.40
N GLY A 105 2.66 3.21 -5.41
CA GLY A 105 2.51 1.76 -5.27
C GLY A 105 3.72 1.11 -4.61
N CYS A 106 4.92 1.51 -5.01
CA CYS A 106 6.18 1.08 -4.42
C CYS A 106 6.24 1.48 -2.93
N ASP A 107 6.00 2.75 -2.60
CA ASP A 107 5.94 3.25 -1.22
C ASP A 107 4.93 2.47 -0.36
N ALA A 108 3.70 2.29 -0.86
CA ALA A 108 2.67 1.53 -0.16
C ALA A 108 3.11 0.08 0.11
N THR A 109 3.77 -0.54 -0.87
CA THR A 109 4.27 -1.92 -0.78
C THR A 109 5.38 -2.03 0.27
N ILE A 110 6.37 -1.14 0.25
CA ILE A 110 7.47 -1.11 1.22
C ILE A 110 6.94 -0.94 2.64
N ARG A 111 6.00 -0.01 2.84
CA ARG A 111 5.39 0.24 4.16
C ARG A 111 4.61 -0.97 4.67
N ILE A 112 3.84 -1.64 3.80
CA ILE A 112 3.10 -2.85 4.17
C ILE A 112 4.06 -4.00 4.49
N LEU A 113 5.07 -4.25 3.66
CA LEU A 113 6.07 -5.30 3.91
C LEU A 113 6.82 -5.05 5.23
N GLY A 114 7.20 -3.80 5.51
CA GLY A 114 7.91 -3.45 6.75
C GLY A 114 7.05 -3.63 8.01
N ALA A 115 5.74 -3.40 7.94
CA ALA A 115 4.85 -3.47 9.10
C ALA A 115 4.10 -4.81 9.26
N PHE A 116 3.95 -5.58 8.17
CA PHE A 116 3.05 -6.74 8.10
C PHE A 116 3.72 -7.97 7.46
N TRP A 117 5.04 -8.10 7.60
CA TRP A 117 5.80 -9.21 7.03
C TRP A 117 5.22 -10.58 7.41
N ASP A 118 5.00 -10.83 8.70
CA ASP A 118 4.66 -12.16 9.23
C ASP A 118 3.25 -12.64 8.87
N VAL A 119 2.36 -11.73 8.42
CA VAL A 119 0.98 -12.10 8.05
C VAL A 119 0.82 -12.37 6.56
N LEU A 120 1.78 -11.97 5.73
CA LEU A 120 1.78 -12.20 4.30
C LEU A 120 2.39 -13.57 3.99
N SER A 121 1.96 -14.18 2.88
CA SER A 121 2.56 -15.43 2.44
C SER A 121 3.95 -15.17 1.84
N SER A 122 4.88 -16.11 2.00
CA SER A 122 6.22 -16.01 1.39
C SER A 122 6.16 -15.85 -0.15
N LYS A 123 5.11 -16.40 -0.78
CA LYS A 123 4.85 -16.24 -2.21
C LYS A 123 4.54 -14.78 -2.56
N ASP A 124 3.64 -14.15 -1.81
CA ASP A 124 3.23 -12.76 -2.05
C ASP A 124 4.38 -11.79 -1.79
N ILE A 125 5.10 -11.98 -0.67
CA ILE A 125 6.29 -11.20 -0.32
C ILE A 125 7.32 -11.26 -1.46
N ARG A 126 7.66 -12.46 -1.93
CA ARG A 126 8.61 -12.64 -3.04
C ARG A 126 8.11 -11.98 -4.32
N SER A 127 6.82 -12.11 -4.63
CA SER A 127 6.24 -11.51 -5.83
C SER A 127 6.34 -9.97 -5.79
N LEU A 128 6.00 -9.36 -4.67
CA LEU A 128 6.08 -7.91 -4.47
C LEU A 128 7.54 -7.41 -4.51
N LEU A 129 8.46 -8.13 -3.88
CA LEU A 129 9.88 -7.78 -3.89
C LEU A 129 10.51 -7.92 -5.28
N ASN A 130 10.17 -8.97 -6.03
CA ASN A 130 10.62 -9.12 -7.41
C ASN A 130 10.16 -7.94 -8.27
N GLU A 131 8.93 -7.46 -8.08
CA GLU A 131 8.43 -6.29 -8.80
C GLU A 131 9.28 -5.04 -8.53
N ILE A 132 9.60 -4.80 -7.26
CA ILE A 132 10.43 -3.66 -6.86
C ILE A 132 11.86 -3.83 -7.39
N VAL A 133 12.51 -4.95 -7.08
CA VAL A 133 13.93 -5.18 -7.34
C VAL A 133 14.22 -5.36 -8.83
N MET A 134 13.39 -6.11 -9.56
CA MET A 134 13.68 -6.47 -10.95
C MET A 134 13.07 -5.49 -11.95
N ARG A 135 11.96 -4.81 -11.61
CA ARG A 135 11.27 -3.89 -12.53
C ARG A 135 11.37 -2.43 -12.14
N HIS A 136 11.17 -2.07 -10.87
CA HIS A 136 11.21 -0.64 -10.50
C HIS A 136 12.63 -0.07 -10.46
N THR A 137 13.63 -0.83 -10.02
CA THR A 137 15.03 -0.35 -10.02
C THR A 137 15.54 -0.06 -11.43
N THR A 138 14.96 -0.71 -12.44
CA THR A 138 15.30 -0.61 -13.87
C THR A 138 14.23 0.12 -14.68
N ASP A 139 13.29 0.82 -14.03
CA ASP A 139 12.19 1.53 -14.71
C ASP A 139 12.74 2.50 -15.75
N VAL A 140 12.45 2.24 -17.03
CA VAL A 140 12.99 3.00 -18.16
C VAL A 140 12.39 4.39 -18.24
N ALA A 141 11.11 4.52 -17.87
CA ALA A 141 10.33 5.74 -18.08
C ALA A 141 10.57 6.81 -17.00
N SER A 142 11.04 6.43 -15.79
CA SER A 142 11.14 7.37 -14.67
C SER A 142 12.31 7.07 -13.73
N SER A 143 13.24 8.02 -13.64
CA SER A 143 14.30 7.99 -12.62
C SER A 143 13.76 8.09 -11.20
N ALA A 144 12.60 8.73 -11.00
CA ALA A 144 11.98 8.83 -9.68
C ALA A 144 11.52 7.45 -9.18
N VAL A 145 10.99 6.60 -10.07
CA VAL A 145 10.61 5.21 -9.73
C VAL A 145 11.84 4.42 -9.30
N ARG A 146 12.94 4.52 -10.07
CA ARG A 146 14.21 3.86 -9.74
C ARG A 146 14.75 4.31 -8.38
N ALA A 147 14.80 5.61 -8.12
CA ALA A 147 15.30 6.17 -6.87
C ALA A 147 14.46 5.71 -5.67
N TYR A 148 13.13 5.74 -5.78
CA TYR A 148 12.24 5.28 -4.71
C TYR A 148 12.39 3.77 -4.45
N ALA A 149 12.56 2.95 -5.49
CA ALA A 149 12.77 1.52 -5.34
C ALA A 149 14.05 1.22 -4.56
N VAL A 150 15.17 1.84 -4.93
CA VAL A 150 16.46 1.64 -4.24
C VAL A 150 16.38 2.07 -2.79
N ASN A 151 15.86 3.27 -2.51
CA ASN A 151 15.66 3.76 -1.14
C ASN A 151 14.75 2.82 -0.33
N GLY A 152 13.68 2.34 -0.96
CA GLY A 152 12.74 1.39 -0.38
C GLY A 152 13.37 0.06 0.01
N ILE A 153 14.19 -0.51 -0.87
CA ILE A 153 14.96 -1.72 -0.60
C ILE A 153 15.89 -1.49 0.60
N THR A 154 16.56 -0.33 0.66
CA THR A 154 17.41 0.02 1.82
C THR A 154 16.63 0.00 3.13
N LEU A 155 15.43 0.56 3.16
CA LEU A 155 14.58 0.52 4.36
C LEU A 155 14.17 -0.91 4.75
N LEU A 156 13.93 -1.79 3.78
CA LEU A 156 13.60 -3.19 4.06
C LEU A 156 14.82 -4.00 4.54
N MET A 157 16.04 -3.60 4.17
CA MET A 157 17.25 -4.25 4.66
C MET A 157 17.46 -4.04 6.18
N ASP A 158 16.85 -3.04 6.79
CA ASP A 158 16.88 -2.89 8.25
C ASP A 158 16.03 -3.98 8.96
N ALA A 159 15.08 -4.57 8.24
CA ALA A 159 14.25 -5.67 8.76
C ALA A 159 14.93 -7.03 8.53
N LYS A 160 15.36 -7.68 9.62
CA LYS A 160 15.97 -9.03 9.59
C LYS A 160 15.12 -10.07 8.86
N SER A 161 13.79 -9.93 8.93
CA SER A 161 12.84 -10.81 8.26
C SER A 161 12.97 -10.78 6.73
N ALA A 162 13.41 -9.64 6.16
CA ALA A 162 13.58 -9.47 4.73
C ALA A 162 14.88 -10.09 4.19
N HIS A 163 15.90 -10.29 5.02
CA HIS A 163 17.25 -10.69 4.59
C HIS A 163 17.25 -11.99 3.79
N GLY A 164 16.53 -13.01 4.24
CA GLY A 164 16.50 -14.32 3.57
C GLY A 164 15.92 -14.25 2.16
N VAL A 165 14.89 -13.42 1.95
CA VAL A 165 14.25 -13.25 0.64
C VAL A 165 15.08 -12.32 -0.24
N LEU A 166 15.55 -11.19 0.29
CA LEU A 166 16.37 -10.21 -0.46
C LEU A 166 17.69 -10.82 -0.93
N ARG A 167 18.37 -11.62 -0.10
CA ARG A 167 19.61 -12.34 -0.47
C ARG A 167 19.41 -13.29 -1.66
N SER A 168 18.19 -13.77 -1.87
CA SER A 168 17.87 -14.67 -2.98
C SER A 168 17.55 -13.93 -4.28
N ILE A 169 17.30 -12.62 -4.23
CA ILE A 169 16.81 -11.83 -5.37
C ILE A 169 17.86 -10.81 -5.85
N LEU A 170 18.61 -10.20 -4.92
CA LEU A 170 19.76 -9.32 -5.17
C LEU A 170 21.03 -10.13 -5.40
#